data_AF-A0A4Q4CVN4-F1
#
_entry.id   AF-A0A4Q4CVN4-F1
#
_cell.length_a   1.000
_cell.length_b   1.000
_cell.length_c   1.000
_cell.angle_alpha   90.00
_cell.angle_beta   90.00
_cell.angle_gamma   90.00
#
_symmetry.space_group_name_H-M   'P 1'
#
loop_
_entity.id
_entity.type
_entity.pdbx_description
1 polymer ?
#
loop_
_entity_poly.entity_id
_entity_poly.type
_entity_poly.pdbx_seq_one_letter_code
_entity_poly.pdbx_strand_id
1 'polypeptide(L)'
;LLNGFISKEMFFAEALSADAPLGLLNILPFAAMLGSAFSVAYSLRFIHGAFFGPDPVDLPRKPHEPDTWMRFPVEILVLTCIGVGVLPAATVGPFLDLAVHAVLGNNVPAYSLSVWHGLNLPLLMSFVALGGGVALYLLLQRRLRSDIEGEPLLSRLEGKRIFERTMVFLSWRLARRLEEIFGTRRLQPQLRLIVGIAFLAGGAAVWVRGFGPGNLPPSPVDPVLALIWAVGGACALGAAWQAKFHRLAALTLTGGTGLAVVLTFVWFSAPDLALTQLTVEVVTTVLLLLGLRWLPKRVRIQGEGGPEVLTRVKRIRDLTIAVSAGGGLAALSYAVMTRTPPDLLAQDFLARAYTEGGGTNVVNVTLVDFRGFDTLGEIFVVAAVALATYALLRRFRPAPDSLEPPSQQLDQLGVEPGLPPAGEVRPVADWLVVPATLTRLLFPVMLLVAAFLLLRGHDLPGGGFSAGMVVAIAVILQYMVGGTEWTENRLAWLRPRAWIGAGLLLAAGTGLAAWAFERPFLTSYFAYLDLPVVGAVPTASALIFDIGVFALVVGATLLMLVALAHQSVRGRRAMPRPPTPAERATLAMGED
;
A
#
# COMPACT_ATOMS: atom_id res chain seq x y z
N LEU A 1 32.02 30.54 59.77
CA LEU A 1 31.28 30.76 58.50
C LEU A 1 31.51 29.56 57.60
N LEU A 2 30.46 29.05 56.97
CA LEU A 2 30.58 27.92 56.04
C LEU A 2 30.62 28.44 54.59
N ASN A 3 31.26 27.69 53.70
CA ASN A 3 31.35 28.01 52.27
C ASN A 3 30.00 28.36 51.61
N GLY A 4 28.91 27.71 52.02
CA GLY A 4 27.57 27.93 51.47
C GLY A 4 27.01 29.35 51.68
N PHE A 5 27.47 30.07 52.70
CA PHE A 5 27.04 31.46 52.96
C PHE A 5 27.55 32.40 51.87
N ILE A 6 28.85 32.36 51.58
CA ILE A 6 29.50 33.20 50.56
C ILE A 6 28.92 32.89 49.18
N SER A 7 28.74 31.60 48.86
CA SER A 7 28.16 31.17 47.59
C SER A 7 26.72 31.69 47.40
N LYS A 8 25.90 31.68 48.45
CA LYS A 8 24.51 32.19 48.38
C LYS A 8 24.45 33.71 48.31
N GLU A 9 25.30 34.41 49.06
CA GLU A 9 25.35 35.87 49.02
C GLU A 9 25.78 36.38 47.63
N MET A 10 26.82 35.77 47.03
CA MET A 10 27.22 36.07 45.65
C MET A 10 26.12 35.74 44.65
N PHE A 11 25.41 34.60 44.82
CA PHE A 11 24.28 34.24 43.96
C PHE A 11 23.13 35.27 44.04
N PHE A 12 22.84 35.81 45.22
CA PHE A 12 21.84 36.88 45.36
C PHE A 12 22.31 38.21 44.78
N ALA A 13 23.59 38.55 44.95
CA ALA A 13 24.17 39.74 44.32
C ALA A 13 24.01 39.69 42.80
N GLU A 14 24.39 38.55 42.17
CA GLU A 14 24.24 38.36 40.73
C GLU A 14 22.77 38.31 40.28
N ALA A 15 21.88 37.68 41.05
CA ALA A 15 20.45 37.68 40.74
C ALA A 15 19.84 39.10 40.76
N LEU A 16 20.39 40.02 41.55
CA LEU A 16 19.98 41.42 41.65
C LEU A 16 20.59 42.31 40.56
N SER A 17 21.83 42.02 40.13
CA SER A 17 22.55 42.79 39.10
C SER A 17 22.34 42.27 37.68
N ALA A 18 21.66 41.14 37.51
CA ALA A 18 21.38 40.56 36.21
C ALA A 18 20.49 41.47 35.34
N ASP A 19 21.12 42.18 34.41
CA ASP A 19 20.44 42.89 33.32
C ASP A 19 20.12 41.92 32.19
N ALA A 20 18.84 41.62 31.95
CA ALA A 20 18.41 40.98 30.72
C ALA A 20 17.22 41.73 30.10
N PRO A 21 16.80 41.38 28.87
CA PRO A 21 15.56 41.89 28.31
C PRO A 21 14.43 40.92 28.62
N LEU A 22 13.52 41.24 29.57
CA LEU A 22 12.13 40.73 29.75
C LEU A 22 11.66 40.83 31.22
N GLY A 23 10.35 41.05 31.45
CA GLY A 23 9.73 41.14 32.79
C GLY A 23 9.84 39.90 33.70
N LEU A 24 10.51 38.83 33.25
CA LEU A 24 10.93 37.68 34.05
C LEU A 24 12.04 38.03 35.07
N LEU A 25 12.78 39.12 34.85
CA LEU A 25 13.93 39.50 35.69
C LEU A 25 13.53 40.00 37.06
N ASN A 26 12.38 40.67 37.16
CA ASN A 26 11.84 41.11 38.44
C ASN A 26 11.48 39.92 39.35
N ILE A 27 11.37 38.69 38.80
CA ILE A 27 11.05 37.48 39.55
C ILE A 27 12.33 36.74 39.99
N LEU A 28 13.47 36.94 39.32
CA LEU A 28 14.68 36.15 39.55
C LEU A 28 15.22 36.26 40.99
N PRO A 29 15.37 37.47 41.59
CA PRO A 29 15.74 37.59 43.01
C PRO A 29 14.77 36.87 43.95
N PHE A 30 13.47 36.98 43.68
CA PHE A 30 12.43 36.31 44.49
C PHE A 30 12.46 34.80 44.32
N ALA A 31 12.67 34.28 43.10
CA ALA A 31 12.78 32.86 42.82
C ALA A 31 14.06 32.27 43.44
N ALA A 32 15.18 32.99 43.35
CA ALA A 32 16.43 32.65 44.02
C ALA A 32 16.27 32.61 45.55
N MET A 33 15.58 33.60 46.12
CA MET A 33 15.27 33.67 47.56
C MET A 33 14.35 32.52 47.97
N LEU A 34 13.28 32.27 47.21
CA LEU A 34 12.33 31.17 47.47
C LEU A 34 13.01 29.80 47.37
N GLY A 35 13.82 29.57 46.34
CA GLY A 35 14.61 28.34 46.18
C GLY A 35 15.62 28.14 47.31
N SER A 36 16.21 29.23 47.81
CA SER A 36 17.11 29.19 48.97
C SER A 36 16.34 28.95 50.28
N ALA A 37 15.13 29.48 50.43
CA ALA A 37 14.25 29.18 51.57
C ALA A 37 13.83 27.69 51.58
N PHE A 38 13.47 27.12 50.42
CA PHE A 38 13.28 25.67 50.29
C PHE A 38 14.56 24.89 50.63
N SER A 39 15.73 25.43 50.27
CA SER A 39 17.01 24.79 50.57
C SER A 39 17.30 24.71 52.07
N VAL A 40 17.04 25.81 52.78
CA VAL A 40 17.08 25.86 54.24
C VAL A 40 16.06 24.90 54.85
N ALA A 41 14.83 24.87 54.33
CA ALA A 41 13.78 24.01 54.86
C ALA A 41 14.12 22.52 54.74
N TYR A 42 14.64 22.05 53.60
CA TYR A 42 15.05 20.64 53.47
C TYR A 42 16.30 20.33 54.30
N SER A 43 17.25 21.26 54.41
CA SER A 43 18.48 21.06 55.20
C SER A 43 18.17 20.96 56.70
N LEU A 44 17.28 21.83 57.19
CA LEU A 44 16.80 21.79 58.57
C LEU A 44 15.98 20.52 58.84
N ARG A 45 15.13 20.10 57.89
CA ARG A 45 14.41 18.82 57.97
C ARG A 45 15.39 17.65 58.07
N PHE A 46 16.46 17.65 57.26
CA PHE A 46 17.47 16.60 57.28
C PHE A 46 18.17 16.53 58.64
N ILE A 47 18.65 17.65 59.17
CA ILE A 47 19.35 17.69 60.46
C ILE A 47 18.42 17.31 61.61
N HIS A 48 17.24 17.95 61.72
CA HIS A 48 16.28 17.66 62.77
C HIS A 48 15.75 16.21 62.67
N GLY A 49 15.48 15.72 61.46
CA GLY A 49 14.94 14.39 61.24
C GLY A 49 15.95 13.27 61.50
N ALA A 50 17.23 13.49 61.18
CA ALA A 50 18.27 12.47 61.35
C ALA A 50 18.85 12.43 62.77
N PHE A 51 19.00 13.58 63.44
CA PHE A 51 19.77 13.67 64.70
C PHE A 51 18.97 14.04 65.95
N PHE A 52 17.76 14.59 65.80
CA PHE A 52 16.95 15.10 66.92
C PHE A 52 15.60 14.35 67.08
N GLY A 53 15.47 13.18 66.46
CA GLY A 53 14.33 12.27 66.64
C GLY A 53 14.46 11.39 67.88
N PRO A 54 13.40 10.64 68.25
CA PRO A 54 13.51 9.61 69.28
C PRO A 54 14.46 8.50 68.82
N ASP A 55 15.14 7.85 69.78
CA ASP A 55 16.02 6.73 69.47
C ASP A 55 15.25 5.62 68.75
N PRO A 56 15.78 5.10 67.62
CA PRO A 56 15.12 4.03 66.90
C PRO A 56 15.08 2.75 67.73
N VAL A 57 13.89 2.16 67.85
CA VAL A 57 13.64 0.88 68.52
C VAL A 57 13.54 -0.25 67.51
N ASP A 58 13.88 -1.48 67.93
CA ASP A 58 13.74 -2.71 67.12
C ASP A 58 14.55 -2.73 65.81
N LEU A 59 15.77 -2.20 65.84
CA LEU A 59 16.69 -2.27 64.71
C LEU A 59 17.36 -3.65 64.60
N PRO A 60 17.53 -4.22 63.39
CA PRO A 60 18.16 -5.52 63.18
C PRO A 60 19.66 -5.56 63.55
N ARG A 61 20.31 -4.41 63.72
CA ARG A 61 21.69 -4.26 64.20
C ARG A 61 21.80 -3.08 65.14
N LYS A 62 22.65 -3.19 66.16
CA LYS A 62 22.94 -2.10 67.09
C LYS A 62 23.77 -1.02 66.37
N PRO A 63 23.32 0.25 66.32
CA PRO A 63 24.11 1.35 65.79
C PRO A 63 25.42 1.48 66.55
N HIS A 64 26.52 1.68 65.84
CA HIS A 64 27.84 1.95 66.41
C HIS A 64 28.48 3.13 65.68
N GLU A 65 29.41 3.81 66.34
CA GLU A 65 30.23 4.83 65.69
C GLU A 65 31.04 4.19 64.54
N PRO A 66 31.13 4.86 63.37
CA PRO A 66 31.96 4.37 62.28
C PRO A 66 33.45 4.43 62.63
N ASP A 67 34.22 3.47 62.12
CA ASP A 67 35.66 3.42 62.32
C ASP A 67 36.36 4.68 61.79
N THR A 68 37.49 5.04 62.39
CA THR A 68 38.23 6.28 62.10
C THR A 68 38.56 6.44 60.61
N TRP A 69 38.90 5.35 59.91
CA TRP A 69 39.22 5.38 58.48
C TRP A 69 38.01 5.65 57.58
N MET A 70 36.78 5.35 58.04
CA MET A 70 35.56 5.71 57.32
C MET A 70 35.20 7.19 57.54
N ARG A 71 35.55 7.76 58.70
CA ARG A 71 35.32 9.17 59.04
C ARG A 71 36.33 10.10 58.39
N PHE A 72 37.59 9.66 58.27
CA PHE A 72 38.70 10.48 57.83
C PHE A 72 38.46 11.24 56.50
N PRO A 73 37.91 10.63 55.42
CA PRO A 73 37.58 11.38 54.21
C PRO A 73 36.50 12.45 54.42
N VAL A 74 35.50 12.19 55.26
CA VAL A 74 34.44 13.14 55.60
C VAL A 74 34.99 14.29 56.43
N GLU A 75 35.87 14.00 57.38
CA GLU A 75 36.54 15.01 58.20
C GLU A 75 37.40 15.95 57.35
N ILE A 76 38.14 15.42 56.37
CA ILE A 76 38.87 16.24 55.39
C ILE A 76 37.91 17.15 54.61
N LEU A 77 36.76 16.62 54.13
CA LEU A 77 35.77 17.42 53.42
C LEU A 77 35.17 18.53 54.30
N VAL A 78 34.86 18.23 55.57
CA VAL A 78 34.33 19.23 56.52
C VAL A 78 35.39 20.30 56.82
N LEU A 79 36.63 19.90 57.09
CA LEU A 79 37.75 20.82 57.30
C LEU A 79 37.99 21.70 56.08
N THR A 80 37.88 21.14 54.88
CA THR A 80 37.96 21.90 53.62
C THR A 80 36.81 22.88 53.49
N CYS A 81 35.56 22.48 53.76
CA CYS A 81 34.40 23.38 53.74
C CYS A 81 34.55 24.55 54.74
N ILE A 82 35.11 24.29 55.92
CA ILE A 82 35.41 25.33 56.92
C ILE A 82 36.55 26.22 56.43
N GLY A 83 37.64 25.63 55.92
CA GLY A 83 38.78 26.37 55.38
C GLY A 83 38.39 27.32 54.25
N VAL A 84 37.56 26.85 53.32
CA VAL A 84 37.00 27.67 52.23
C VAL A 84 36.06 28.74 52.76
N GLY A 85 35.22 28.43 53.76
CA GLY A 85 34.30 29.41 54.35
C GLY A 85 34.98 30.51 55.17
N VAL A 86 36.15 30.23 55.76
CA VAL A 86 36.88 31.16 56.64
C VAL A 86 37.96 31.95 55.88
N LEU A 87 38.65 31.32 54.92
CA LEU A 87 39.72 31.93 54.11
C LEU A 87 39.52 31.68 52.61
N PRO A 88 38.40 32.11 52.02
CA PRO A 88 38.04 31.84 50.61
C PRO A 88 39.08 32.36 49.61
N ALA A 89 39.62 33.56 49.84
CA ALA A 89 40.60 34.19 48.95
C ALA A 89 41.93 33.42 48.89
N ALA A 90 42.38 32.84 50.01
CA ALA A 90 43.62 32.07 50.07
C ALA A 90 43.45 30.62 49.61
N THR A 91 42.25 30.06 49.75
CA THR A 91 41.98 28.64 49.46
C THR A 91 41.50 28.42 48.02
N VAL A 92 40.38 29.04 47.64
CA VAL A 92 39.72 28.83 46.34
C VAL A 92 40.01 29.96 45.36
N GLY A 93 40.38 31.14 45.84
CA GLY A 93 40.63 32.33 45.02
C GLY A 93 41.46 32.09 43.75
N PRO A 94 42.68 31.52 43.83
CA PRO A 94 43.53 31.31 42.65
C PRO A 94 42.91 30.34 41.62
N PHE A 95 42.21 29.30 42.10
CA PHE A 95 41.57 28.32 41.23
C PHE A 95 40.31 28.88 40.58
N LEU A 96 39.53 29.66 41.33
CA LEU A 96 38.34 30.33 40.82
C LEU A 96 38.73 31.38 39.78
N ASP A 97 39.76 32.17 40.04
CA ASP A 97 40.24 33.19 39.12
C ASP A 97 40.66 32.60 37.77
N LEU A 98 41.45 31.51 37.80
CA LEU A 98 41.80 30.76 36.60
C LEU A 98 40.55 30.24 35.86
N ALA A 99 39.59 29.65 36.59
CA ALA A 99 38.38 29.10 35.99
C ALA A 99 37.47 30.17 35.38
N VAL A 100 37.32 31.32 36.04
CA VAL A 100 36.48 32.43 35.58
C VAL A 100 37.10 33.09 34.35
N HIS A 101 38.42 33.32 34.34
CA HIS A 101 39.12 33.82 33.14
C HIS A 101 39.06 32.83 31.97
N ALA A 102 39.10 31.52 32.23
CA ALA A 102 38.94 30.51 31.18
C ALA A 102 37.54 30.51 30.55
N VAL A 103 36.49 30.80 31.32
CA VAL A 103 35.09 30.80 30.84
C VAL A 103 34.67 32.15 30.23
N LEU A 104 35.05 33.26 30.87
CA LEU A 104 34.60 34.62 30.50
C LEU A 104 35.64 35.42 29.70
N GLY A 105 36.86 34.90 29.53
CA GLY A 105 37.92 35.57 28.79
C GLY A 105 38.29 36.91 29.41
N ASN A 106 38.34 37.99 28.61
CA ASN A 106 38.67 39.33 29.09
C ASN A 106 37.49 40.07 29.76
N ASN A 107 36.30 39.48 29.78
CA ASN A 107 35.09 40.09 30.33
C ASN A 107 34.83 39.68 31.79
N VAL A 108 35.89 39.44 32.57
CA VAL A 108 35.74 39.06 33.99
C VAL A 108 35.29 40.28 34.80
N PRO A 109 34.10 40.23 35.44
CA PRO A 109 33.66 41.30 36.32
C PRO A 109 34.53 41.35 37.59
N ALA A 110 34.68 42.53 38.18
CA ALA A 110 35.34 42.67 39.47
C ALA A 110 34.52 41.96 40.55
N TYR A 111 35.04 40.85 41.09
CA TYR A 111 34.41 40.11 42.19
C TYR A 111 35.33 40.11 43.43
N SER A 112 34.73 40.11 44.62
CA SER A 112 35.46 40.01 45.89
C SER A 112 35.04 38.76 46.67
N LEU A 113 36.04 37.95 47.04
CA LEU A 113 35.87 36.81 47.95
C LEU A 113 36.03 37.24 49.41
N SER A 114 35.52 38.42 49.78
CA SER A 114 35.51 38.83 51.19
C SER A 114 34.53 37.96 51.98
N VAL A 115 34.86 37.67 53.23
CA VAL A 115 33.99 36.90 54.14
C VAL A 115 32.84 37.78 54.69
N TRP A 116 33.00 39.09 54.60
CA TRP A 116 32.06 40.09 55.08
C TRP A 116 32.00 41.26 54.09
N HIS A 117 30.85 41.46 53.45
CA HIS A 117 30.62 42.52 52.46
C HIS A 117 29.82 43.72 53.03
N GLY A 118 29.58 43.76 54.34
CA GLY A 118 28.80 44.81 55.01
C GLY A 118 27.28 44.56 55.02
N LEU A 119 26.50 45.52 55.51
CA LEU A 119 25.04 45.45 55.48
C LEU A 119 24.53 45.77 54.07
N ASN A 120 24.35 44.74 53.24
CA ASN A 120 23.91 44.85 51.85
C ASN A 120 22.55 44.14 51.61
N LEU A 121 21.95 44.35 50.44
CA LEU A 121 20.67 43.73 50.07
C LEU A 121 20.77 42.18 49.92
N PRO A 122 21.83 41.60 49.32
CA PRO A 122 22.06 40.14 49.32
C PRO A 122 22.07 39.48 50.72
N LEU A 123 22.65 40.15 51.71
CA LEU A 123 22.68 39.70 53.10
C LEU A 123 21.27 39.72 53.71
N LEU A 124 20.49 40.78 53.46
CA LEU A 124 19.09 40.83 53.87
C LEU A 124 18.28 39.69 53.23
N MET A 125 18.44 39.45 51.93
CA MET A 125 17.81 38.31 51.24
C MET A 125 18.21 36.97 51.83
N SER A 126 19.46 36.82 52.27
CA SER A 126 19.95 35.62 52.97
C SER A 126 19.26 35.42 54.32
N PHE A 127 19.11 36.48 55.12
CA PHE A 127 18.35 36.43 56.37
C PHE A 127 16.87 36.13 56.14
N VAL A 128 16.26 36.73 55.12
CA VAL A 128 14.86 36.47 54.75
C VAL A 128 14.68 35.04 54.25
N ALA A 129 15.61 34.51 53.44
CA ALA A 129 15.58 33.12 52.98
C ALA A 129 15.76 32.14 54.15
N LEU A 130 16.66 32.44 55.10
CA LEU A 130 16.87 31.65 56.31
C LEU A 130 15.61 31.64 57.19
N GLY A 131 15.08 32.82 57.53
CA GLY A 131 13.86 32.96 58.31
C GLY A 131 12.64 32.34 57.62
N GLY A 132 12.51 32.55 56.31
CA GLY A 132 11.46 31.98 55.47
C GLY A 132 11.54 30.46 55.39
N GLY A 133 12.74 29.89 55.26
CA GLY A 133 12.95 28.44 55.27
C GLY A 133 12.65 27.79 56.62
N VAL A 134 13.04 28.45 57.73
CA VAL A 134 12.69 28.02 59.10
C VAL A 134 11.18 28.08 59.31
N ALA A 135 10.53 29.19 58.94
CA ALA A 135 9.09 29.33 59.03
C ALA A 135 8.37 28.28 58.18
N LEU A 136 8.82 28.04 56.96
CA LEU A 136 8.30 27.01 56.06
C LEU A 136 8.43 25.60 56.67
N TYR A 137 9.58 25.27 57.27
CA TYR A 137 9.79 24.02 57.97
C TYR A 137 8.82 23.85 59.15
N LEU A 138 8.67 24.87 60.01
CA LEU A 138 7.76 24.83 61.16
C LEU A 138 6.29 24.70 60.72
N LEU A 139 5.88 25.40 59.66
CA LEU A 139 4.54 25.30 59.08
C LEU A 139 4.27 23.89 58.53
N LEU A 140 5.26 23.28 57.86
CA LEU A 140 5.14 21.95 57.30
C LEU A 140 5.28 20.85 58.37
N GLN A 141 5.92 21.11 59.51
CA GLN A 141 6.27 20.09 60.51
C GLN A 141 5.08 19.22 60.95
N ARG A 142 3.89 19.82 61.13
CA ARG A 142 2.67 19.08 61.50
C ARG A 142 2.26 18.05 60.45
N ARG A 143 2.38 18.40 59.17
CA ARG A 143 2.07 17.51 58.04
C ARG A 143 3.20 16.53 57.76
N LEU A 144 4.46 16.94 57.95
CA LEU A 144 5.61 16.06 57.80
C LEU A 144 5.66 14.95 58.86
N ARG A 145 5.01 15.16 60.02
CA ARG A 145 4.80 14.13 61.06
C ARG A 145 3.55 13.28 60.83
N SER A 146 2.68 13.64 59.89
CA SER A 146 1.50 12.84 59.55
C SER A 146 1.85 11.78 58.51
N ASP A 147 1.15 10.64 58.53
CA ASP A 147 1.26 9.52 57.57
C ASP A 147 0.85 9.89 56.11
N ILE A 148 0.63 11.17 55.83
CA ILE A 148 0.28 11.63 54.48
C ILE A 148 1.57 11.68 53.65
N GLU A 149 1.81 10.60 52.90
CA GLU A 149 2.87 10.55 51.89
C GLU A 149 2.57 11.53 50.72
N GLY A 150 3.55 12.35 50.37
CA GLY A 150 3.54 13.21 49.18
C GLY A 150 3.54 14.72 49.44
N GLU A 151 4.01 15.49 48.46
CA GLU A 151 4.06 16.95 48.56
C GLU A 151 2.66 17.58 48.46
N PRO A 152 2.40 18.70 49.17
CA PRO A 152 1.08 19.34 49.23
C PRO A 152 0.45 19.71 47.88
N LEU A 153 1.28 20.06 46.90
CA LEU A 153 0.86 20.72 45.65
C LEU A 153 1.28 19.96 44.39
N LEU A 154 2.41 19.24 44.45
CA LEU A 154 3.06 18.65 43.27
C LEU A 154 2.91 17.12 43.17
N SER A 155 2.17 16.49 44.10
CA SER A 155 1.96 15.03 44.13
C SER A 155 1.34 14.44 42.85
N ARG A 156 0.70 15.28 42.01
CA ARG A 156 0.14 14.88 40.72
C ARG A 156 1.12 15.01 39.55
N LEU A 157 2.23 15.73 39.72
CA LEU A 157 3.23 16.04 38.70
C LEU A 157 4.51 15.23 38.93
N GLU A 158 4.41 13.92 38.77
CA GLU A 158 5.57 13.04 38.86
C GLU A 158 6.21 12.87 37.47
N GLY A 159 7.42 13.40 37.29
CA GLY A 159 8.12 13.41 35.98
C GLY A 159 8.27 12.01 35.36
N LYS A 160 8.55 11.00 36.19
CA LYS A 160 8.61 9.58 35.77
C LYS A 160 7.29 9.11 35.16
N ARG A 161 6.16 9.37 35.82
CA ARG A 161 4.82 8.98 35.32
C ARG A 161 4.47 9.69 34.03
N ILE A 162 4.83 10.97 33.88
CA ILE A 162 4.60 11.73 32.65
C ILE A 162 5.41 11.14 31.49
N PHE A 163 6.69 10.86 31.73
CA PHE A 163 7.56 10.22 30.74
C PHE A 163 7.04 8.85 30.31
N GLU A 164 6.71 7.97 31.27
CA GLU A 164 6.18 6.63 30.99
C GLU A 164 4.86 6.68 30.20
N ARG A 165 3.93 7.57 30.58
CA ARG A 165 2.67 7.76 29.85
C ARG A 165 2.90 8.23 28.41
N THR A 166 3.86 9.13 28.22
CA THR A 166 4.21 9.65 26.90
C THR A 166 4.83 8.55 26.04
N MET A 167 5.73 7.76 26.62
CA MET A 167 6.34 6.60 25.96
C MET A 167 5.29 5.57 25.55
N VAL A 168 4.35 5.21 26.43
CA VAL A 168 3.25 4.28 26.11
C VAL A 168 2.34 4.86 25.03
N PHE A 169 2.04 6.16 25.09
CA PHE A 169 1.24 6.80 24.06
C PHE A 169 1.91 6.73 22.69
N LEU A 170 3.18 7.14 22.59
CA LEU A 170 3.93 7.17 21.33
C LEU A 170 4.19 5.76 20.78
N SER A 171 4.75 4.88 21.60
CA SER A 171 5.19 3.54 21.18
C SER A 171 4.04 2.58 20.90
N TRP A 172 2.92 2.72 21.60
CA TRP A 172 1.85 1.73 21.55
C TRP A 172 0.59 2.27 20.92
N ARG A 173 0.02 3.35 21.47
CA ARG A 173 -1.29 3.86 21.01
C ARG A 173 -1.20 4.55 19.67
N LEU A 174 -0.23 5.46 19.51
CA LEU A 174 -0.03 6.19 18.28
C LEU A 174 0.49 5.27 17.18
N ALA A 175 1.54 4.49 17.47
CA ALA A 175 2.10 3.55 16.49
C ALA A 175 1.06 2.55 15.96
N ARG A 176 0.26 1.91 16.84
CA ARG A 176 -0.79 0.98 16.38
C ARG A 176 -1.88 1.67 15.59
N ARG A 177 -2.32 2.87 15.99
CA ARG A 177 -3.31 3.63 15.23
C ARG A 177 -2.77 4.00 13.84
N LEU A 178 -1.51 4.42 13.75
CA LEU A 178 -0.87 4.71 12.47
C LEU A 178 -0.74 3.43 11.63
N GLU A 179 -0.37 2.30 12.21
CA GLU A 179 -0.32 1.01 11.51
C GLU A 179 -1.72 0.55 11.04
N GLU A 180 -2.78 0.79 11.80
CA GLU A 180 -4.15 0.47 11.39
C GLU A 180 -4.66 1.35 10.23
N ILE A 181 -4.20 2.61 10.18
CA ILE A 181 -4.58 3.57 9.14
C ILE A 181 -3.77 3.38 7.86
N PHE A 182 -2.43 3.26 8.00
CA PHE A 182 -1.46 3.24 6.90
C PHE A 182 -0.90 1.84 6.58
N GLY A 183 -1.24 0.83 7.37
CA GLY A 183 -0.65 -0.50 7.24
C GLY A 183 -1.10 -1.25 6.00
N THR A 184 -0.25 -2.21 5.60
CA THR A 184 -0.42 -3.03 4.40
C THR A 184 -1.15 -4.35 4.66
N ARG A 185 -1.70 -4.56 5.86
CA ARG A 185 -2.37 -5.82 6.22
C ARG A 185 -3.66 -6.10 5.43
N ARG A 186 -4.30 -5.06 4.90
CA ARG A 186 -5.57 -5.16 4.17
C ARG A 186 -5.51 -4.31 2.90
N LEU A 187 -6.05 -4.83 1.81
CA LEU A 187 -6.09 -4.14 0.52
C LEU A 187 -6.98 -2.88 0.54
N GLN A 188 -8.08 -2.91 1.31
CA GLN A 188 -9.04 -1.79 1.36
C GLN A 188 -8.43 -0.47 1.88
N PRO A 189 -7.72 -0.42 3.02
CA PRO A 189 -6.96 0.77 3.42
C PRO A 189 -5.95 1.25 2.38
N GLN A 190 -5.19 0.32 1.78
CA GLN A 190 -4.19 0.67 0.76
C GLN A 190 -4.83 1.33 -0.46
N LEU A 191 -5.89 0.74 -1.03
CA LEU A 191 -6.60 1.30 -2.17
C LEU A 191 -7.22 2.66 -1.83
N ARG A 192 -7.79 2.82 -0.63
CA ARG A 192 -8.33 4.11 -0.19
C ARG A 192 -7.24 5.18 -0.10
N LEU A 193 -6.06 4.82 0.40
CA LEU A 193 -4.93 5.73 0.50
C LEU A 193 -4.39 6.10 -0.89
N ILE A 194 -4.23 5.12 -1.78
CA ILE A 194 -3.79 5.34 -3.17
C ILE A 194 -4.77 6.26 -3.91
N VAL A 195 -6.07 5.94 -3.89
CA VAL A 195 -7.09 6.77 -4.53
C VAL A 195 -7.19 8.15 -3.88
N GLY A 196 -7.12 8.22 -2.55
CA GLY A 196 -7.15 9.48 -1.82
C GLY A 196 -5.96 10.39 -2.14
N ILE A 197 -4.74 9.85 -2.16
CA ILE A 197 -3.52 10.59 -2.53
C ILE A 197 -3.58 11.00 -4.00
N ALA A 198 -3.98 10.11 -4.91
CA ALA A 198 -4.11 10.42 -6.33
C ALA A 198 -5.14 11.54 -6.57
N PHE A 199 -6.28 11.49 -5.87
CA PHE A 199 -7.29 12.53 -5.93
C PHE A 199 -6.79 13.87 -5.38
N LEU A 200 -6.10 13.87 -4.23
CA LEU A 200 -5.51 15.08 -3.66
C LEU A 200 -4.41 15.66 -4.55
N ALA A 201 -3.55 14.82 -5.12
CA ALA A 201 -2.48 15.24 -6.03
C ALA A 201 -3.06 15.82 -7.33
N GLY A 202 -4.05 15.16 -7.92
CA GLY A 202 -4.78 15.67 -9.09
C GLY A 202 -5.50 16.97 -8.79
N GLY A 203 -6.18 17.05 -7.64
CA GLY A 203 -6.85 18.27 -7.17
C GLY A 203 -5.87 19.42 -6.93
N ALA A 204 -4.71 19.16 -6.34
CA ALA A 204 -3.65 20.14 -6.15
C ALA A 204 -3.08 20.63 -7.49
N ALA A 205 -2.86 19.73 -8.46
CA ALA A 205 -2.41 20.09 -9.79
C ALA A 205 -3.41 21.00 -10.52
N VAL A 206 -4.70 20.67 -10.43
CA VAL A 206 -5.79 21.50 -10.97
C VAL A 206 -5.88 22.84 -10.24
N TRP A 207 -5.75 22.86 -8.92
CA TRP A 207 -5.76 24.08 -8.11
C TRP A 207 -4.64 25.03 -8.52
N VAL A 208 -3.41 24.51 -8.71
CA VAL A 208 -2.25 25.31 -9.12
C VAL A 208 -2.38 25.83 -10.55
N ARG A 209 -2.88 25.01 -11.49
CA ARG A 209 -2.99 25.39 -12.91
C ARG A 209 -4.28 26.15 -13.26
N GLY A 210 -5.23 26.22 -12.32
CA GLY A 210 -6.56 26.78 -12.54
C GLY A 210 -7.50 25.81 -13.25
N PHE A 211 -8.75 25.78 -12.78
CA PHE A 211 -9.84 25.09 -13.45
C PHE A 211 -10.59 26.11 -14.33
N GLY A 212 -10.51 25.94 -15.65
CA GLY A 212 -11.19 26.81 -16.61
C GLY A 212 -11.80 25.97 -17.74
N PRO A 213 -12.98 26.38 -18.25
CA PRO A 213 -13.59 25.74 -19.41
C PRO A 213 -12.62 25.84 -20.60
N GLY A 214 -12.56 24.80 -21.42
CA GLY A 214 -11.74 24.82 -22.62
C GLY A 214 -12.27 25.78 -23.68
N ASN A 215 -11.42 26.10 -24.66
CA ASN A 215 -11.70 27.11 -25.70
C ASN A 215 -12.46 26.53 -26.92
N LEU A 216 -12.76 25.23 -26.93
CA LEU A 216 -13.50 24.59 -28.03
C LEU A 216 -15.02 24.72 -27.82
N PRO A 217 -15.79 24.98 -28.89
CA PRO A 217 -17.24 25.00 -28.80
C PRO A 217 -17.77 23.59 -28.48
N PRO A 218 -18.82 23.47 -27.64
CA PRO A 218 -19.42 22.18 -27.33
C PRO A 218 -20.02 21.54 -28.58
N SER A 219 -19.72 20.26 -28.81
CA SER A 219 -20.37 19.46 -29.84
C SER A 219 -21.78 19.04 -29.39
N PRO A 220 -22.75 18.87 -30.32
CA PRO A 220 -24.05 18.29 -29.98
C PRO A 220 -23.89 16.87 -29.44
N VAL A 221 -24.78 16.48 -28.53
CA VAL A 221 -24.82 15.13 -27.97
C VAL A 221 -25.56 14.22 -28.93
N ASP A 222 -24.89 13.17 -29.41
CA ASP A 222 -25.54 12.13 -30.20
C ASP A 222 -26.42 11.24 -29.29
N PRO A 223 -27.74 11.11 -29.57
CA PRO A 223 -28.65 10.36 -28.72
C PRO A 223 -28.34 8.85 -28.69
N VAL A 224 -27.81 8.28 -29.78
CA VAL A 224 -27.43 6.86 -29.85
C VAL A 224 -26.21 6.61 -28.98
N LEU A 225 -25.18 7.46 -29.09
CA LEU A 225 -24.00 7.35 -28.25
C LEU A 225 -24.33 7.56 -26.77
N ALA A 226 -25.20 8.52 -26.46
CA ALA A 226 -25.69 8.76 -25.10
C ALA A 226 -26.42 7.53 -24.54
N LEU A 227 -27.24 6.85 -25.35
CA LEU A 227 -27.91 5.60 -24.96
C LEU A 227 -26.91 4.47 -24.69
N ILE A 228 -25.90 4.29 -25.55
CA ILE A 228 -24.84 3.28 -25.35
C ILE A 228 -24.13 3.51 -24.01
N TRP A 229 -23.77 4.76 -23.71
CA TRP A 229 -23.12 5.11 -22.44
C TRP A 229 -24.06 5.00 -21.23
N ALA A 230 -25.35 5.31 -21.39
CA ALA A 230 -26.34 5.11 -20.33
C ALA A 230 -26.49 3.62 -19.98
N VAL A 231 -26.56 2.74 -20.99
CA VAL A 231 -26.60 1.28 -20.80
C VAL A 231 -25.29 0.78 -20.19
N GLY A 232 -24.14 1.18 -20.75
CA GLY A 232 -22.82 0.80 -20.24
C GLY A 232 -22.56 1.24 -18.80
N GLY A 233 -23.01 2.45 -18.45
CA GLY A 233 -22.95 3.00 -17.09
C GLY A 233 -23.89 2.28 -16.12
N ALA A 234 -25.12 1.96 -16.53
CA ALA A 234 -26.03 1.14 -15.75
C ALA A 234 -25.47 -0.26 -15.49
N CYS A 235 -24.84 -0.88 -16.49
CA CYS A 235 -24.10 -2.12 -16.37
C CYS A 235 -22.95 -2.01 -15.36
N ALA A 236 -22.13 -0.96 -15.42
CA ALA A 236 -21.01 -0.76 -14.50
C ALA A 236 -21.47 -0.58 -13.05
N LEU A 237 -22.52 0.23 -12.82
CA LEU A 237 -23.13 0.42 -11.51
C LEU A 237 -23.75 -0.88 -11.00
N GLY A 238 -24.45 -1.63 -11.86
CA GLY A 238 -25.01 -2.93 -11.55
C GLY A 238 -23.93 -3.95 -11.18
N ALA A 239 -22.81 -3.98 -11.91
CA ALA A 239 -21.68 -4.84 -11.61
C ALA A 239 -21.10 -4.54 -10.21
N ALA A 240 -20.86 -3.25 -9.91
CA ALA A 240 -20.38 -2.81 -8.60
C ALA A 240 -21.34 -3.19 -7.45
N TRP A 241 -22.65 -3.05 -7.69
CA TRP A 241 -23.70 -3.41 -6.72
C TRP A 241 -23.76 -4.92 -6.46
N GLN A 242 -23.64 -5.72 -7.51
CA GLN A 242 -23.80 -7.18 -7.45
C GLN A 242 -22.52 -7.93 -7.04
N ALA A 243 -21.35 -7.32 -7.17
CA ALA A 243 -20.03 -7.94 -6.97
C ALA A 243 -19.86 -8.69 -5.63
N LYS A 244 -20.57 -8.26 -4.57
CA LYS A 244 -20.43 -8.87 -3.24
C LYS A 244 -21.03 -10.27 -3.14
N PHE A 245 -22.20 -10.49 -3.74
CA PHE A 245 -23.00 -11.72 -3.54
C PHE A 245 -23.31 -12.45 -4.84
N HIS A 246 -23.43 -11.74 -5.98
CA HIS A 246 -23.80 -12.29 -7.27
C HIS A 246 -22.66 -12.09 -8.27
N ARG A 247 -21.53 -12.76 -8.03
CA ARG A 247 -20.29 -12.59 -8.83
C ARG A 247 -20.47 -12.91 -10.32
N LEU A 248 -21.26 -13.93 -10.65
CA LEU A 248 -21.58 -14.27 -12.05
C LEU A 248 -22.29 -13.11 -12.74
N ALA A 249 -23.36 -12.58 -12.13
CA ALA A 249 -24.10 -11.47 -12.69
C ALA A 249 -23.25 -10.18 -12.74
N ALA A 250 -22.38 -9.94 -11.74
CA ALA A 250 -21.43 -8.84 -11.79
C ALA A 250 -20.46 -8.95 -12.97
N LEU A 251 -19.98 -10.16 -13.28
CA LEU A 251 -19.12 -10.39 -14.44
C LEU A 251 -19.88 -10.22 -15.76
N THR A 252 -21.11 -10.73 -15.89
CA THR A 252 -21.96 -10.49 -17.06
C THR A 252 -22.20 -8.99 -17.29
N LEU A 253 -22.48 -8.24 -16.22
CA LEU A 253 -22.68 -6.79 -16.30
C LEU A 253 -21.38 -6.05 -16.65
N THR A 254 -20.23 -6.53 -16.17
CA THR A 254 -18.92 -5.99 -16.59
C THR A 254 -18.71 -6.18 -18.10
N GLY A 255 -19.07 -7.35 -18.65
CA GLY A 255 -19.07 -7.60 -20.09
C GLY A 255 -20.01 -6.69 -20.88
N GLY A 256 -21.17 -6.34 -20.30
CA GLY A 256 -22.06 -5.32 -20.87
C GLY A 256 -21.41 -3.94 -20.97
N THR A 257 -20.64 -3.54 -19.95
CA THR A 257 -19.81 -2.32 -20.01
C THR A 257 -18.71 -2.43 -21.06
N GLY A 258 -18.03 -3.58 -21.15
CA GLY A 258 -17.02 -3.85 -22.19
C GLY A 258 -17.59 -3.72 -23.60
N LEU A 259 -18.80 -4.24 -23.85
CA LEU A 259 -19.48 -4.10 -25.15
C LEU A 259 -19.83 -2.64 -25.47
N ALA A 260 -20.25 -1.85 -24.49
CA ALA A 260 -20.49 -0.41 -24.69
C ALA A 260 -19.18 0.33 -25.10
N VAL A 261 -18.04 -0.08 -24.54
CA VAL A 261 -16.71 0.44 -24.95
C VAL A 261 -16.36 0.01 -26.37
N VAL A 262 -16.59 -1.26 -26.75
CA VAL A 262 -16.40 -1.75 -28.13
C VAL A 262 -17.22 -0.93 -29.12
N LEU A 263 -18.50 -0.72 -28.85
CA LEU A 263 -19.38 0.09 -29.70
C LEU A 263 -18.92 1.54 -29.79
N THR A 264 -18.37 2.08 -28.69
CA THR A 264 -17.78 3.43 -28.67
C THR A 264 -16.55 3.50 -29.58
N PHE A 265 -15.67 2.49 -29.58
CA PHE A 265 -14.53 2.45 -30.49
C PHE A 265 -14.96 2.35 -31.95
N VAL A 266 -15.97 1.53 -32.27
CA VAL A 266 -16.55 1.48 -33.63
C VAL A 266 -17.12 2.84 -34.03
N TRP A 267 -17.84 3.49 -33.11
CA TRP A 267 -18.43 4.82 -33.34
C TRP A 267 -17.38 5.89 -33.67
N PHE A 268 -16.24 5.85 -32.98
CA PHE A 268 -15.11 6.75 -33.24
C PHE A 268 -14.14 6.25 -34.32
N SER A 269 -14.56 5.30 -35.16
CA SER A 269 -13.76 4.77 -36.28
C SER A 269 -12.41 4.18 -35.84
N ALA A 270 -12.38 3.51 -34.68
CA ALA A 270 -11.22 2.79 -34.15
C ALA A 270 -11.45 1.25 -34.19
N PRO A 271 -11.51 0.63 -35.38
CA PRO A 271 -11.86 -0.78 -35.54
C PRO A 271 -10.83 -1.76 -34.93
N ASP A 272 -9.53 -1.46 -34.97
CA ASP A 272 -8.50 -2.29 -34.33
C ASP A 272 -8.68 -2.37 -32.81
N LEU A 273 -8.99 -1.22 -32.18
CA LEU A 273 -9.29 -1.16 -30.74
C LEU A 273 -10.58 -1.91 -30.43
N ALA A 274 -11.61 -1.81 -31.29
CA ALA A 274 -12.86 -2.54 -31.10
C ALA A 274 -12.66 -4.06 -31.16
N LEU A 275 -11.90 -4.56 -32.14
CA LEU A 275 -11.61 -5.99 -32.31
C LEU A 275 -10.78 -6.55 -31.14
N THR A 276 -9.74 -5.82 -30.74
CA THR A 276 -8.90 -6.21 -29.60
C THR A 276 -9.68 -6.18 -28.29
N GLN A 277 -10.45 -5.13 -28.02
CA GLN A 277 -11.29 -5.03 -26.83
C GLN A 277 -12.31 -6.17 -26.76
N LEU A 278 -13.00 -6.48 -27.87
CA LEU A 278 -14.00 -7.55 -27.90
C LEU A 278 -13.39 -8.92 -27.62
N THR A 279 -12.26 -9.22 -28.26
CA THR A 279 -11.59 -10.52 -28.08
C THR A 279 -10.98 -10.67 -26.69
N VAL A 280 -10.38 -9.60 -26.13
CA VAL A 280 -9.88 -9.56 -24.75
C VAL A 280 -11.02 -9.73 -23.75
N GLU A 281 -12.16 -9.08 -23.96
CA GLU A 281 -13.33 -9.19 -23.08
C GLU A 281 -13.83 -10.65 -23.01
N VAL A 282 -13.90 -11.34 -24.15
CA VAL A 282 -14.31 -12.75 -24.20
C VAL A 282 -13.32 -13.63 -23.45
N VAL A 283 -12.02 -13.50 -23.73
CA VAL A 283 -10.98 -14.31 -23.07
C VAL A 283 -10.96 -14.06 -21.56
N THR A 284 -10.92 -12.80 -21.14
CA THR A 284 -10.84 -12.44 -19.72
C THR A 284 -12.09 -12.88 -18.97
N THR A 285 -13.28 -12.72 -19.56
CA THR A 285 -14.54 -13.23 -19.00
C THR A 285 -14.47 -14.74 -18.78
N VAL A 286 -14.02 -15.52 -19.77
CA VAL A 286 -13.91 -16.98 -19.61
C VAL A 286 -12.88 -17.36 -18.55
N LEU A 287 -11.69 -16.74 -18.55
CA LEU A 287 -10.66 -17.00 -17.53
C LEU A 287 -11.14 -16.63 -16.12
N LEU A 288 -11.85 -15.51 -15.97
CA LEU A 288 -12.44 -15.09 -14.70
C LEU A 288 -13.54 -16.04 -14.25
N LEU A 289 -14.42 -16.51 -15.14
CA LEU A 289 -15.43 -17.52 -14.83
C LEU A 289 -14.80 -18.82 -14.31
N LEU A 290 -13.74 -19.30 -14.97
CA LEU A 290 -12.98 -20.48 -14.54
C LEU A 290 -12.33 -20.27 -13.17
N GLY A 291 -11.84 -19.06 -12.88
CA GLY A 291 -11.29 -18.68 -11.59
C GLY A 291 -12.35 -18.56 -10.48
N LEU A 292 -13.52 -17.99 -10.79
CA LEU A 292 -14.62 -17.73 -9.84
C LEU A 292 -15.13 -19.01 -9.19
N ARG A 293 -15.07 -20.15 -9.89
CA ARG A 293 -15.43 -21.46 -9.35
C ARG A 293 -14.67 -21.80 -8.06
N TRP A 294 -13.44 -21.34 -7.92
CA TRP A 294 -12.56 -21.67 -6.79
C TRP A 294 -12.70 -20.74 -5.59
N LEU A 295 -13.55 -19.71 -5.70
CA LEU A 295 -13.76 -18.76 -4.63
C LEU A 295 -15.01 -19.13 -3.84
N PRO A 296 -14.92 -19.27 -2.50
CA PRO A 296 -16.07 -19.63 -1.69
C PRO A 296 -17.23 -18.65 -1.90
N LYS A 297 -18.45 -19.20 -1.97
CA LYS A 297 -19.68 -18.44 -2.10
C LYS A 297 -19.91 -17.67 -0.81
N ARG A 298 -20.06 -16.35 -0.91
CA ARG A 298 -20.45 -15.54 0.25
C ARG A 298 -21.94 -15.70 0.49
N VAL A 299 -22.28 -16.42 1.55
CA VAL A 299 -23.66 -16.54 2.04
C VAL A 299 -23.92 -15.43 3.06
N ARG A 300 -25.13 -14.86 3.02
CA ARG A 300 -25.56 -13.90 4.04
C ARG A 300 -26.02 -14.68 5.26
N ILE A 301 -25.15 -14.82 6.26
CA ILE A 301 -25.51 -15.39 7.55
C ILE A 301 -26.34 -14.34 8.31
N GLN A 302 -27.59 -14.68 8.63
CA GLN A 302 -28.44 -13.82 9.46
C GLN A 302 -27.88 -13.82 10.88
N GLY A 303 -27.64 -12.63 11.46
CA GLY A 303 -27.15 -12.47 12.85
C GLY A 303 -25.67 -12.11 13.02
N GLU A 304 -24.80 -12.33 12.03
CA GLU A 304 -23.35 -12.03 12.12
C GLU A 304 -22.97 -10.60 11.66
N GLY A 305 -23.91 -9.67 11.70
CA GLY A 305 -23.64 -8.28 11.36
C GLY A 305 -22.94 -7.55 12.51
N GLY A 306 -21.69 -7.12 12.31
CA GLY A 306 -21.14 -6.02 13.13
C GLY A 306 -22.10 -4.81 13.09
N PRO A 307 -22.01 -3.87 14.05
CA PRO A 307 -23.02 -2.83 14.25
C PRO A 307 -23.37 -2.12 12.93
N GLU A 308 -24.66 -2.13 12.58
CA GLU A 308 -25.16 -1.69 11.26
C GLU A 308 -24.70 -0.28 10.90
N VAL A 309 -24.57 0.57 11.92
CA VAL A 309 -24.07 1.95 11.83
C VAL A 309 -22.64 2.00 11.27
N LEU A 310 -21.71 1.18 11.80
CA LEU A 310 -20.32 1.18 11.32
C LEU A 310 -20.23 0.69 9.86
N THR A 311 -21.06 -0.27 9.48
CA THR A 311 -21.12 -0.77 8.10
C THR A 311 -21.66 0.31 7.17
N ARG A 312 -22.70 1.03 7.58
CA ARG A 312 -23.28 2.15 6.81
C ARG A 312 -22.27 3.28 6.64
N VAL A 313 -21.58 3.69 7.70
CA VAL A 313 -20.53 4.74 7.64
C VAL A 313 -19.41 4.35 6.68
N LYS A 314 -18.92 3.11 6.73
CA LYS A 314 -17.89 2.62 5.80
C LYS A 314 -18.36 2.69 4.34
N ARG A 315 -19.58 2.26 4.06
CA ARG A 315 -20.15 2.31 2.69
C ARG A 315 -20.35 3.73 2.19
N ILE A 316 -20.88 4.63 3.04
CA ILE A 316 -21.06 6.04 2.67
C ILE A 316 -19.69 6.66 2.35
N ARG A 317 -18.67 6.44 3.20
CA ARG A 317 -17.32 6.92 2.93
C ARG A 317 -16.76 6.37 1.61
N ASP A 318 -16.90 5.08 1.37
CA ASP A 318 -16.35 4.47 0.15
C ASP A 318 -17.11 4.97 -1.10
N LEU A 319 -18.43 5.22 -0.98
CA LEU A 319 -19.24 5.86 -2.00
C LEU A 319 -18.83 7.31 -2.24
N THR A 320 -18.59 8.11 -1.20
CA THR A 320 -18.16 9.50 -1.36
C THR A 320 -16.79 9.58 -2.02
N ILE A 321 -15.85 8.70 -1.68
CA ILE A 321 -14.56 8.58 -2.37
C ILE A 321 -14.77 8.22 -3.84
N ALA A 322 -15.61 7.22 -4.14
CA ALA A 322 -15.85 6.80 -5.52
C ALA A 322 -16.49 7.91 -6.37
N VAL A 323 -17.52 8.59 -5.85
CA VAL A 323 -18.22 9.68 -6.55
C VAL A 323 -17.32 10.89 -6.71
N SER A 324 -16.57 11.30 -5.69
CA SER A 324 -15.65 12.43 -5.78
C SER A 324 -14.49 12.16 -6.74
N ALA A 325 -13.85 10.99 -6.64
CA ALA A 325 -12.76 10.62 -7.55
C ALA A 325 -13.25 10.44 -8.99
N GLY A 326 -14.37 9.74 -9.20
CA GLY A 326 -14.94 9.55 -10.53
C GLY A 326 -15.44 10.85 -11.16
N GLY A 327 -16.16 11.67 -10.40
CA GLY A 327 -16.61 13.00 -10.83
C GLY A 327 -15.44 13.95 -11.11
N GLY A 328 -14.40 13.90 -10.29
CA GLY A 328 -13.17 14.67 -10.50
C GLY A 328 -12.42 14.26 -11.77
N LEU A 329 -12.29 12.95 -12.02
CA LEU A 329 -11.68 12.44 -13.26
C LEU A 329 -12.52 12.82 -14.49
N ALA A 330 -13.85 12.74 -14.40
CA ALA A 330 -14.74 13.16 -15.48
C ALA A 330 -14.61 14.66 -15.77
N ALA A 331 -14.59 15.50 -14.72
CA ALA A 331 -14.41 16.94 -14.87
C ALA A 331 -13.03 17.29 -15.46
N LEU A 332 -11.97 16.60 -15.02
CA LEU A 332 -10.63 16.78 -15.57
C LEU A 332 -10.56 16.36 -17.05
N SER A 333 -11.14 15.21 -17.39
CA SER A 333 -11.18 14.72 -18.77
C SER A 333 -11.94 15.69 -19.67
N TYR A 334 -13.10 16.19 -19.21
CA TYR A 334 -13.87 17.22 -19.90
C TYR A 334 -13.07 18.52 -20.10
N ALA A 335 -12.37 18.98 -19.06
CA ALA A 335 -11.55 20.19 -19.13
C ALA A 335 -10.36 20.07 -20.09
N VAL A 336 -9.78 18.86 -20.25
CA VAL A 336 -8.70 18.59 -21.20
C VAL A 336 -9.24 18.48 -22.63
N MET A 337 -10.33 17.72 -22.83
CA MET A 337 -10.91 17.46 -24.16
C MET A 337 -11.55 18.71 -24.81
N THR A 338 -11.86 19.74 -24.03
CA THR A 338 -12.40 21.02 -24.52
C THR A 338 -11.31 22.02 -24.90
N ARG A 339 -10.02 21.66 -24.83
CA ARG A 339 -8.89 22.53 -25.20
C ARG A 339 -8.34 22.15 -26.57
N THR A 340 -7.85 23.15 -27.31
CA THR A 340 -7.12 22.93 -28.55
C THR A 340 -5.81 22.18 -28.25
N PRO A 341 -5.58 21.00 -28.85
CA PRO A 341 -4.31 20.31 -28.71
C PRO A 341 -3.18 21.11 -29.40
N PRO A 342 -1.93 21.05 -28.91
CA PRO A 342 -0.77 21.54 -29.66
C PRO A 342 -0.55 20.72 -30.95
N ASP A 343 0.41 21.13 -31.79
CA ASP A 343 0.74 20.48 -33.07
C ASP A 343 0.63 18.95 -32.99
N LEU A 344 -0.25 18.41 -33.83
CA LEU A 344 -0.70 17.03 -33.74
C LEU A 344 0.34 16.11 -34.38
N LEU A 345 1.16 15.45 -33.57
CA LEU A 345 1.97 14.28 -33.97
C LEU A 345 1.17 13.24 -34.78
N ALA A 346 -0.15 13.20 -34.59
CA ALA A 346 -1.06 12.37 -35.39
C ALA A 346 -1.00 12.68 -36.90
N GLN A 347 -0.82 13.94 -37.30
CA GLN A 347 -0.72 14.31 -38.72
C GLN A 347 0.55 13.75 -39.35
N ASP A 348 1.66 13.76 -38.61
CA ASP A 348 2.93 13.17 -39.07
C ASP A 348 2.80 11.65 -39.26
N PHE A 349 2.17 10.95 -38.31
CA PHE A 349 1.91 9.51 -38.46
C PHE A 349 1.02 9.20 -39.66
N LEU A 350 -0.02 9.99 -39.91
CA LEU A 350 -0.89 9.82 -41.07
C LEU A 350 -0.13 10.05 -42.39
N ALA A 351 0.73 11.05 -42.44
CA ALA A 351 1.49 11.40 -43.65
C ALA A 351 2.60 10.39 -43.97
N ARG A 352 3.20 9.77 -42.94
CA ARG A 352 4.38 8.90 -43.08
C ARG A 352 4.10 7.40 -43.02
N ALA A 353 2.93 6.97 -42.55
CA ALA A 353 2.63 5.55 -42.35
C ALA A 353 2.87 4.70 -43.61
N TYR A 354 2.41 5.15 -44.77
CA TYR A 354 2.63 4.42 -46.03
C TYR A 354 4.03 4.63 -46.61
N THR A 355 4.54 5.86 -46.60
CA THR A 355 5.82 6.20 -47.26
C THR A 355 7.04 5.69 -46.51
N GLU A 356 7.01 5.68 -45.18
CA GLU A 356 8.11 5.23 -44.33
C GLU A 356 7.86 3.83 -43.74
N GLY A 357 6.60 3.47 -43.40
CA GLY A 357 6.26 2.17 -42.81
C GLY A 357 5.64 1.15 -43.78
N GLY A 358 5.35 1.56 -45.02
CA GLY A 358 4.91 0.66 -46.10
C GLY A 358 3.50 0.09 -45.95
N GLY A 359 2.65 0.62 -45.07
CA GLY A 359 1.31 0.08 -44.79
C GLY A 359 0.22 1.15 -44.72
N THR A 360 -1.01 0.80 -45.08
CA THR A 360 -2.15 1.74 -45.01
C THR A 360 -2.85 1.73 -43.66
N ASN A 361 -2.66 0.71 -42.82
CA ASN A 361 -3.18 0.70 -41.46
C ASN A 361 -2.25 1.48 -40.52
N VAL A 362 -2.56 2.76 -40.32
CA VAL A 362 -1.78 3.68 -39.49
C VAL A 362 -1.64 3.18 -38.05
N VAL A 363 -2.67 2.51 -37.50
CA VAL A 363 -2.62 1.97 -36.14
C VAL A 363 -1.60 0.83 -36.08
N ASN A 364 -1.71 -0.16 -36.97
CA ASN A 364 -0.78 -1.29 -36.98
C ASN A 364 0.65 -0.82 -37.23
N VAL A 365 0.88 0.01 -38.27
CA VAL A 365 2.20 0.58 -38.57
C VAL A 365 2.77 1.34 -37.37
N THR A 366 1.96 2.11 -36.64
CA THR A 366 2.42 2.78 -35.42
C THR A 366 2.85 1.78 -34.34
N LEU A 367 2.10 0.68 -34.16
CA LEU A 367 2.39 -0.31 -33.13
C LEU A 367 3.61 -1.19 -33.45
N VAL A 368 3.78 -1.60 -34.71
CA VAL A 368 4.82 -2.58 -35.08
C VAL A 368 6.09 -1.95 -35.65
N ASP A 369 6.02 -0.68 -36.10
CA ASP A 369 7.15 0.04 -36.69
C ASP A 369 7.51 1.27 -35.84
N PHE A 370 6.78 2.40 -36.00
CA PHE A 370 7.15 3.67 -35.35
C PHE A 370 7.32 3.58 -33.83
N ARG A 371 6.48 2.78 -33.18
CA ARG A 371 6.51 2.50 -31.74
C ARG A 371 6.58 0.99 -31.45
N GLY A 372 7.25 0.23 -32.31
CA GLY A 372 7.52 -1.20 -32.17
C GLY A 372 8.09 -1.61 -30.81
N PHE A 373 8.87 -0.72 -30.19
CA PHE A 373 9.44 -0.95 -28.87
C PHE A 373 8.39 -1.05 -27.75
N ASP A 374 7.31 -0.27 -27.83
CA ASP A 374 6.21 -0.33 -26.86
C ASP A 374 5.50 -1.68 -26.98
N THR A 375 5.20 -2.14 -28.20
CA THR A 375 4.59 -3.46 -28.42
C THR A 375 5.51 -4.60 -27.98
N LEU A 376 6.83 -4.49 -28.17
CA LEU A 376 7.79 -5.46 -27.61
C LEU A 376 7.71 -5.51 -26.07
N GLY A 377 7.59 -4.34 -25.42
CA GLY A 377 7.39 -4.24 -23.98
C GLY A 377 6.06 -4.84 -23.51
N GLU A 378 4.97 -4.58 -24.23
CA GLU A 378 3.64 -5.12 -23.94
C GLU A 378 3.63 -6.65 -24.01
N ILE A 379 4.17 -7.25 -25.07
CA ILE A 379 4.21 -8.71 -25.20
C ILE A 379 5.13 -9.34 -24.14
N PHE A 380 6.20 -8.66 -23.73
CA PHE A 380 7.01 -9.11 -22.60
C PHE A 380 6.21 -9.12 -21.30
N VAL A 381 5.42 -8.08 -21.02
CA VAL A 381 4.53 -8.04 -19.85
C VAL A 381 3.50 -9.16 -19.91
N VAL A 382 2.88 -9.42 -21.06
CA VAL A 382 1.92 -10.52 -21.25
C VAL A 382 2.57 -11.88 -20.96
N ALA A 383 3.79 -12.11 -21.47
CA ALA A 383 4.56 -13.32 -21.18
C ALA A 383 4.88 -13.47 -19.68
N ALA A 384 5.33 -12.38 -19.04
CA ALA A 384 5.64 -12.37 -17.62
C ALA A 384 4.40 -12.68 -16.76
N VAL A 385 3.25 -12.08 -17.07
CA VAL A 385 1.97 -12.34 -16.39
C VAL A 385 1.53 -13.80 -16.57
N ALA A 386 1.64 -14.35 -17.78
CA ALA A 386 1.28 -15.75 -18.02
C ALA A 386 2.17 -16.72 -17.25
N LEU A 387 3.49 -16.48 -17.22
CA LEU A 387 4.44 -17.29 -16.46
C LEU A 387 4.22 -17.16 -14.94
N ALA A 388 3.97 -15.94 -14.45
CA ALA A 388 3.67 -15.69 -13.04
C ALA A 388 2.36 -16.37 -12.62
N THR A 389 1.31 -16.24 -13.44
CA THR A 389 0.02 -16.91 -13.22
C THR A 389 0.20 -18.42 -13.14
N TYR A 390 0.94 -19.01 -14.08
CA TYR A 390 1.29 -20.43 -14.04
C TYR A 390 2.08 -20.79 -12.77
N ALA A 391 3.08 -19.99 -12.40
CA ALA A 391 3.93 -20.23 -11.23
C ALA A 391 3.16 -20.17 -9.90
N LEU A 392 2.19 -19.26 -9.79
CA LEU A 392 1.30 -19.13 -8.63
C LEU A 392 0.30 -20.29 -8.58
N LEU A 393 -0.33 -20.62 -9.72
CA LEU A 393 -1.37 -21.64 -9.77
C LEU A 393 -0.82 -23.07 -9.71
N ARG A 394 0.43 -23.34 -10.13
CA ARG A 394 0.98 -24.71 -10.11
C ARG A 394 0.99 -25.35 -8.71
N ARG A 395 1.07 -24.52 -7.66
CA ARG A 395 1.04 -24.94 -6.23
C ARG A 395 -0.21 -24.45 -5.49
N PHE A 396 -1.20 -23.95 -6.20
CA PHE A 396 -2.45 -23.52 -5.60
C PHE A 396 -3.16 -24.70 -4.93
N ARG A 397 -3.66 -24.48 -3.72
CA ARG A 397 -4.50 -25.42 -2.98
C ARG A 397 -5.86 -24.75 -2.78
N PRO A 398 -6.93 -25.25 -3.43
CA PRO A 398 -8.28 -24.73 -3.23
C PRO A 398 -8.68 -24.79 -1.75
N ALA A 399 -9.56 -23.87 -1.34
CA ALA A 399 -10.20 -23.96 -0.03
C ALA A 399 -11.02 -25.25 0.06
N PRO A 400 -11.11 -25.91 1.23
CA PRO A 400 -11.87 -27.16 1.40
C PRO A 400 -13.32 -27.04 0.88
N ASP A 401 -13.99 -25.94 1.20
CA ASP A 401 -15.38 -25.64 0.78
C ASP A 401 -15.56 -25.50 -0.73
N SER A 402 -14.47 -25.36 -1.50
CA SER A 402 -14.49 -25.23 -2.96
C SER A 402 -14.09 -26.52 -3.67
N LEU A 403 -13.79 -27.59 -2.92
CA LEU A 403 -13.52 -28.90 -3.49
C LEU A 403 -14.82 -29.52 -4.00
N GLU A 404 -15.90 -29.44 -3.23
CA GLU A 404 -17.21 -29.98 -3.58
C GLU A 404 -17.76 -29.44 -4.91
N PRO A 405 -18.45 -30.28 -5.70
CA PRO A 405 -19.07 -29.81 -6.93
C PRO A 405 -20.17 -28.78 -6.57
N PRO A 406 -20.32 -27.70 -7.36
CA PRO A 406 -21.37 -26.71 -7.12
C PRO A 406 -22.76 -27.35 -7.07
N SER A 407 -23.68 -26.79 -6.28
CA SER A 407 -25.07 -27.28 -6.18
C SER A 407 -25.73 -27.43 -7.55
N GLN A 408 -25.52 -26.47 -8.44
CA GLN A 408 -26.03 -26.53 -9.82
C GLN A 408 -25.51 -27.74 -10.61
N GLN A 409 -24.28 -28.19 -10.35
CA GLN A 409 -23.74 -29.39 -10.96
C GLN A 409 -24.31 -30.66 -10.32
N LEU A 410 -24.56 -30.66 -9.00
CA LEU A 410 -25.23 -31.76 -8.30
C LEU A 410 -26.68 -31.93 -8.77
N ASP A 411 -27.42 -30.82 -8.89
CA ASP A 411 -28.79 -30.78 -9.41
C ASP A 411 -28.85 -31.35 -10.84
N GLN A 412 -27.90 -30.95 -11.69
CA GLN A 412 -27.78 -31.46 -13.07
C GLN A 412 -27.44 -32.95 -13.14
N LEU A 413 -26.72 -33.46 -12.15
CA LEU A 413 -26.37 -34.88 -12.04
C LEU A 413 -27.48 -35.69 -11.37
N GLY A 414 -28.56 -35.06 -10.90
CA GLY A 414 -29.65 -35.73 -10.19
C GLY A 414 -29.19 -36.34 -8.85
N VAL A 415 -28.12 -35.81 -8.25
CA VAL A 415 -27.57 -36.29 -6.98
C VAL A 415 -28.20 -35.50 -5.84
N GLU A 416 -28.92 -36.17 -4.95
CA GLU A 416 -29.47 -35.52 -3.75
C GLU A 416 -28.35 -35.03 -2.82
N PRO A 417 -28.50 -33.86 -2.18
CA PRO A 417 -27.49 -33.32 -1.27
C PRO A 417 -27.20 -34.29 -0.11
N GLY A 418 -25.94 -34.72 0.04
CA GLY A 418 -25.50 -35.57 1.16
C GLY A 418 -25.42 -37.07 0.86
N LEU A 419 -25.85 -37.54 -0.31
CA LEU A 419 -25.71 -38.94 -0.74
C LEU A 419 -24.56 -39.10 -1.75
N PRO A 420 -23.71 -40.14 -1.65
CA PRO A 420 -22.70 -40.41 -2.66
C PRO A 420 -23.38 -40.79 -3.99
N PRO A 421 -22.84 -40.36 -5.14
CA PRO A 421 -23.45 -40.61 -6.44
C PRO A 421 -23.69 -42.11 -6.65
N ALA A 422 -24.95 -42.49 -6.90
CA ALA A 422 -25.35 -43.85 -7.20
C ALA A 422 -25.25 -44.07 -8.71
N GLY A 423 -24.21 -44.79 -9.14
CA GLY A 423 -24.02 -45.22 -10.53
C GLY A 423 -22.90 -44.50 -11.28
N GLU A 424 -22.50 -45.06 -12.42
CA GLU A 424 -21.60 -44.41 -13.38
C GLU A 424 -22.16 -43.04 -13.72
N VAL A 425 -21.49 -41.99 -13.24
CA VAL A 425 -21.77 -40.60 -13.56
C VAL A 425 -21.81 -40.48 -15.09
N ARG A 426 -23.01 -40.42 -15.68
CA ARG A 426 -23.19 -40.22 -17.12
C ARG A 426 -22.49 -38.90 -17.48
N PRO A 427 -21.41 -38.96 -18.27
CA PRO A 427 -20.49 -37.85 -18.35
C PRO A 427 -21.07 -36.83 -19.30
N VAL A 428 -21.63 -35.71 -18.82
CA VAL A 428 -21.58 -34.44 -19.57
C VAL A 428 -22.34 -34.47 -20.94
N ALA A 429 -23.06 -35.55 -21.28
CA ALA A 429 -23.16 -35.98 -22.67
C ALA A 429 -24.24 -35.28 -23.49
N ASP A 430 -25.51 -35.24 -23.07
CA ASP A 430 -26.60 -34.92 -24.02
C ASP A 430 -26.80 -33.42 -24.27
N TRP A 431 -26.71 -32.57 -23.25
CA TRP A 431 -26.95 -31.13 -23.39
C TRP A 431 -25.75 -30.35 -23.97
N LEU A 432 -24.56 -30.93 -23.94
CA LEU A 432 -23.35 -30.36 -24.56
C LEU A 432 -23.12 -30.85 -25.98
N VAL A 433 -23.87 -31.83 -26.51
CA VAL A 433 -23.70 -32.31 -27.89
C VAL A 433 -23.82 -31.16 -28.89
N VAL A 434 -24.84 -30.31 -28.75
CA VAL A 434 -25.08 -29.20 -29.68
C VAL A 434 -23.96 -28.15 -29.60
N PRO A 435 -23.61 -27.59 -28.43
CA PRO A 435 -22.42 -26.73 -28.28
C PRO A 435 -21.11 -27.38 -28.75
N ALA A 436 -20.91 -28.67 -28.50
CA ALA A 436 -19.71 -29.41 -28.91
C ALA A 436 -19.59 -29.50 -30.43
N THR A 437 -20.70 -29.83 -31.09
CA THR A 437 -20.72 -29.97 -32.53
C THR A 437 -20.49 -28.63 -33.20
N LEU A 438 -21.15 -27.57 -32.72
CA LEU A 438 -20.97 -26.21 -33.23
C LEU A 438 -19.55 -25.69 -33.01
N THR A 439 -19.01 -25.81 -31.81
CA THR A 439 -17.64 -25.33 -31.51
C THR A 439 -16.58 -26.08 -32.31
N ARG A 440 -16.74 -27.38 -32.54
CA ARG A 440 -15.85 -28.18 -33.41
C ARG A 440 -15.94 -27.75 -34.87
N LEU A 441 -17.14 -27.46 -35.37
CA LEU A 441 -17.34 -26.97 -36.74
C LEU A 441 -16.77 -25.56 -36.94
N LEU A 442 -16.92 -24.69 -35.93
CA LEU A 442 -16.40 -23.32 -35.96
C LEU A 442 -14.89 -23.25 -35.79
N PHE A 443 -14.24 -24.27 -35.20
CA PHE A 443 -12.79 -24.27 -34.97
C PHE A 443 -11.95 -23.95 -36.21
N PRO A 444 -12.06 -24.66 -37.35
CA PRO A 444 -11.30 -24.33 -38.55
C PRO A 444 -11.66 -22.94 -39.11
N VAL A 445 -12.93 -22.51 -38.99
CA VAL A 445 -13.36 -21.18 -39.43
C VAL A 445 -12.69 -20.08 -38.61
N MET A 446 -12.63 -20.25 -37.28
CA MET A 446 -11.93 -19.30 -36.40
C MET A 446 -10.43 -19.24 -36.69
N LEU A 447 -9.79 -20.38 -36.99
CA LEU A 447 -8.38 -20.38 -37.40
C LEU A 447 -8.16 -19.66 -38.74
N LEU A 448 -9.07 -19.84 -39.69
CA LEU A 448 -9.04 -19.12 -40.96
C LEU A 448 -9.21 -17.60 -40.74
N VAL A 449 -10.16 -17.20 -39.90
CA VAL A 449 -10.37 -15.79 -39.52
C VAL A 449 -9.13 -15.22 -38.83
N ALA A 450 -8.49 -15.97 -37.93
CA ALA A 450 -7.26 -15.53 -37.30
C ALA A 450 -6.11 -15.36 -38.31
N ALA A 451 -5.92 -16.30 -39.22
CA ALA A 451 -4.93 -16.18 -40.29
C ALA A 451 -5.23 -14.97 -41.20
N PHE A 452 -6.50 -14.74 -41.52
CA PHE A 452 -6.94 -13.56 -42.27
C PHE A 452 -6.63 -12.25 -41.55
N LEU A 453 -6.93 -12.15 -40.26
CA LEU A 453 -6.64 -10.96 -39.43
C LEU A 453 -5.13 -10.69 -39.32
N LEU A 454 -4.32 -11.74 -39.20
CA LEU A 454 -2.86 -11.64 -39.14
C LEU A 454 -2.30 -11.08 -40.46
N LEU A 455 -2.69 -11.67 -41.59
CA LEU A 455 -2.14 -11.33 -42.90
C LEU A 455 -2.58 -9.94 -43.40
N ARG A 456 -3.79 -9.50 -43.07
CA ARG A 456 -4.31 -8.20 -43.52
C ARG A 456 -3.91 -7.02 -42.63
N GLY A 457 -3.32 -7.28 -41.45
CA GLY A 457 -3.13 -6.29 -40.38
C GLY A 457 -2.34 -5.05 -40.79
N HIS A 458 -1.45 -5.20 -41.77
CA HIS A 458 -0.61 -4.13 -42.29
C HIS A 458 -1.39 -3.04 -43.05
N ASP A 459 -2.50 -3.42 -43.69
CA ASP A 459 -3.27 -2.52 -44.56
C ASP A 459 -4.70 -2.27 -44.05
N LEU A 460 -5.27 -3.22 -43.32
CA LEU A 460 -6.64 -3.19 -42.82
C LEU A 460 -6.70 -3.57 -41.33
N PRO A 461 -7.82 -3.30 -40.65
CA PRO A 461 -7.95 -3.64 -39.23
C PRO A 461 -7.70 -5.12 -38.95
N GLY A 462 -6.85 -5.43 -37.98
CA GLY A 462 -6.28 -6.76 -37.75
C GLY A 462 -4.99 -6.76 -36.93
N GLY A 463 -4.04 -7.62 -37.30
CA GLY A 463 -2.71 -7.69 -36.69
C GLY A 463 -2.47 -8.91 -35.80
N GLY A 464 -1.23 -9.06 -35.32
CA GLY A 464 -0.78 -10.25 -34.59
C GLY A 464 -1.53 -10.49 -33.29
N PHE A 465 -1.84 -9.44 -32.54
CA PHE A 465 -2.51 -9.54 -31.25
C PHE A 465 -3.94 -10.05 -31.38
N SER A 466 -4.78 -9.41 -32.21
CA SER A 466 -6.18 -9.78 -32.40
C SER A 466 -6.31 -11.19 -32.98
N ALA A 467 -5.49 -11.54 -33.97
CA ALA A 467 -5.40 -12.90 -34.50
C ALA A 467 -5.05 -13.94 -33.42
N GLY A 468 -4.08 -13.62 -32.55
CA GLY A 468 -3.66 -14.52 -31.47
C GLY A 468 -4.78 -14.75 -30.46
N MET A 469 -5.55 -13.70 -30.13
CA MET A 469 -6.71 -13.82 -29.26
C MET A 469 -7.83 -14.66 -29.88
N VAL A 470 -8.10 -14.54 -31.18
CA VAL A 470 -9.09 -15.40 -31.87
C VAL A 470 -8.70 -16.87 -31.81
N VAL A 471 -7.42 -17.21 -32.04
CA VAL A 471 -6.93 -18.59 -31.86
C VAL A 471 -7.06 -19.05 -30.42
N ALA A 472 -6.73 -18.19 -29.45
CA ALA A 472 -6.90 -18.51 -28.04
C ALA A 472 -8.36 -18.79 -27.70
N ILE A 473 -9.31 -17.97 -28.17
CA ILE A 473 -10.76 -18.20 -28.01
C ILE A 473 -11.17 -19.54 -28.63
N ALA A 474 -10.71 -19.82 -29.85
CA ALA A 474 -11.03 -21.07 -30.54
C ALA A 474 -10.61 -22.30 -29.71
N VAL A 475 -9.42 -22.26 -29.13
CA VAL A 475 -8.91 -23.33 -28.26
C VAL A 475 -9.61 -23.34 -26.90
N ILE A 476 -9.88 -22.19 -26.29
CA ILE A 476 -10.65 -22.09 -25.03
C ILE A 476 -12.01 -22.77 -25.17
N LEU A 477 -12.72 -22.55 -26.28
CA LEU A 477 -13.99 -23.21 -26.56
C LEU A 477 -13.84 -24.73 -26.64
N GLN A 478 -12.74 -25.24 -27.21
CA GLN A 478 -12.43 -26.68 -27.19
C GLN A 478 -12.21 -27.19 -25.77
N TYR A 479 -11.48 -26.45 -24.92
CA TYR A 479 -11.29 -26.81 -23.51
C TYR A 479 -12.61 -26.85 -22.73
N MET A 480 -13.50 -25.89 -22.98
CA MET A 480 -14.80 -25.81 -22.31
C MET A 480 -15.70 -26.99 -22.63
N VAL A 481 -15.70 -27.43 -23.90
CA VAL A 481 -16.64 -28.46 -24.35
C VAL A 481 -16.03 -29.87 -24.41
N GLY A 482 -14.79 -30.01 -24.86
CA GLY A 482 -14.09 -31.29 -24.96
C GLY A 482 -13.41 -31.73 -23.66
N GLY A 483 -13.23 -30.84 -22.69
CA GLY A 483 -12.47 -31.11 -21.47
C GLY A 483 -10.95 -31.07 -21.68
N THR A 484 -10.21 -31.09 -20.57
CA THR A 484 -8.74 -30.89 -20.56
C THR A 484 -7.99 -32.02 -21.26
N GLU A 485 -8.25 -33.27 -20.89
CA GLU A 485 -7.49 -34.42 -21.39
C GLU A 485 -7.71 -34.61 -22.90
N TRP A 486 -8.95 -34.48 -23.39
CA TRP A 486 -9.24 -34.58 -24.82
C TRP A 486 -8.52 -33.50 -25.62
N THR A 487 -8.59 -32.25 -25.14
CA THR A 487 -8.03 -31.10 -25.85
C THR A 487 -6.51 -31.15 -25.88
N GLU A 488 -5.86 -31.49 -24.75
CA GLU A 488 -4.40 -31.62 -24.68
C GLU A 488 -3.88 -32.78 -25.52
N ASN A 489 -4.59 -33.92 -25.57
CA ASN A 489 -4.20 -35.03 -26.43
C ASN A 489 -4.32 -34.68 -27.92
N ARG A 490 -5.37 -33.93 -28.31
CA ARG A 490 -5.61 -33.58 -29.73
C ARG A 490 -4.78 -32.38 -30.19
N LEU A 491 -4.44 -31.47 -29.29
CA LEU A 491 -3.66 -30.26 -29.55
C LEU A 491 -2.28 -30.31 -28.90
N ALA A 492 -1.67 -31.50 -28.78
CA ALA A 492 -0.38 -31.71 -28.14
C ALA A 492 0.79 -30.92 -28.77
N TRP A 493 0.61 -30.42 -30.00
CA TRP A 493 1.55 -29.52 -30.68
C TRP A 493 1.56 -28.10 -30.08
N LEU A 494 0.48 -27.67 -29.42
CA LEU A 494 0.41 -26.41 -28.68
C LEU A 494 1.15 -26.54 -27.35
N ARG A 495 2.47 -26.38 -27.38
CA ARG A 495 3.31 -26.28 -26.17
C ARG A 495 3.38 -24.81 -25.75
N PRO A 496 2.55 -24.31 -24.81
CA PRO A 496 2.35 -22.87 -24.66
C PRO A 496 3.64 -22.13 -24.28
N ARG A 497 4.52 -22.78 -23.51
CA ARG A 497 5.85 -22.25 -23.14
C ARG A 497 6.77 -22.05 -24.35
N ALA A 498 6.74 -22.98 -25.32
CA ALA A 498 7.54 -22.89 -26.53
C ALA A 498 7.01 -21.78 -27.44
N TRP A 499 5.69 -21.60 -27.51
CA TRP A 499 5.05 -20.51 -28.25
C TRP A 499 5.39 -19.13 -27.69
N ILE A 500 5.39 -18.97 -26.37
CA ILE A 500 5.86 -17.74 -25.71
C ILE A 500 7.34 -17.47 -26.05
N GLY A 501 8.20 -18.48 -25.90
CA GLY A 501 9.64 -18.35 -26.18
C GLY A 501 9.92 -18.03 -27.65
N ALA A 502 9.29 -18.75 -28.57
CA ALA A 502 9.41 -18.50 -30.01
C ALA A 502 8.88 -17.11 -30.39
N GLY A 503 7.74 -16.69 -29.83
CA GLY A 503 7.18 -15.36 -30.07
C GLY A 503 8.12 -14.24 -29.63
N LEU A 504 8.69 -14.33 -28.42
CA LEU A 504 9.69 -13.37 -27.93
C LEU A 504 10.94 -13.36 -28.80
N LEU A 505 11.46 -14.54 -29.17
CA LEU A 505 12.66 -14.66 -30.00
C LEU A 505 12.43 -14.13 -31.41
N LEU A 506 11.25 -14.32 -32.00
CA LEU A 506 10.90 -13.78 -33.31
C LEU A 506 10.75 -12.25 -33.25
N ALA A 507 10.04 -11.71 -32.27
CA ALA A 507 9.85 -10.26 -32.13
C ALA A 507 11.18 -9.54 -31.84
N ALA A 508 11.94 -10.01 -30.84
CA ALA A 508 13.25 -9.43 -30.52
C ALA A 508 14.27 -9.69 -31.64
N GLY A 509 14.25 -10.88 -32.24
CA GLY A 509 15.11 -11.26 -33.36
C GLY A 509 14.89 -10.39 -34.59
N THR A 510 13.63 -10.02 -34.88
CA THR A 510 13.31 -9.08 -35.97
C THR A 510 13.96 -7.71 -35.71
N GLY A 511 13.91 -7.21 -34.48
CA GLY A 511 14.59 -5.97 -34.10
C GLY A 511 16.11 -6.06 -34.14
N LEU A 512 16.68 -7.18 -33.70
CA LEU A 512 18.12 -7.43 -33.74
C LEU A 512 18.65 -7.58 -35.18
N ALA A 513 17.83 -8.11 -36.09
CA ALA A 513 18.19 -8.25 -37.49
C ALA A 513 18.50 -6.89 -38.15
N ALA A 514 17.86 -5.81 -37.70
CA ALA A 514 18.13 -4.46 -38.20
C ALA A 514 19.60 -4.02 -37.97
N TRP A 515 20.23 -4.46 -36.88
CA TRP A 515 21.64 -4.15 -36.59
C TRP A 515 22.60 -4.76 -37.61
N ALA A 516 22.26 -5.91 -38.19
CA ALA A 516 23.05 -6.52 -39.25
C ALA A 516 23.10 -5.66 -40.54
N PHE A 517 22.19 -4.69 -40.66
CA PHE A 517 22.10 -3.74 -41.78
C PHE A 517 22.48 -2.30 -41.36
N GLU A 518 23.19 -2.13 -40.23
CA GLU A 518 23.61 -0.83 -39.69
C GLU A 518 22.42 0.13 -39.42
N ARG A 519 21.23 -0.41 -39.16
CA ARG A 519 20.03 0.35 -38.80
C ARG A 519 19.77 0.27 -37.30
N PRO A 520 19.10 1.29 -36.70
CA PRO A 520 18.65 1.22 -35.32
C PRO A 520 17.76 -0.01 -35.04
N PHE A 521 17.72 -0.43 -33.78
CA PHE A 521 16.89 -1.55 -33.32
C PHE A 521 15.41 -1.34 -33.72
N LEU A 522 14.76 -2.39 -34.23
CA LEU A 522 13.37 -2.37 -34.70
C LEU A 522 13.07 -1.42 -35.88
N THR A 523 14.08 -1.09 -36.70
CA THR A 523 13.81 -0.42 -37.98
C THR A 523 13.13 -1.41 -38.95
N SER A 524 11.91 -1.12 -39.42
CA SER A 524 11.25 -1.97 -40.41
C SER A 524 11.84 -1.80 -41.82
N TYR A 525 11.66 -2.84 -42.64
CA TYR A 525 11.95 -2.81 -44.07
C TYR A 525 10.75 -3.39 -44.81
N PHE A 526 10.35 -2.74 -45.89
CA PHE A 526 9.25 -3.18 -46.74
C PHE A 526 9.70 -3.29 -48.20
N ALA A 527 9.21 -4.32 -48.89
CA ALA A 527 9.44 -4.57 -50.30
C ALA A 527 8.28 -5.37 -50.90
N TYR A 528 8.11 -5.27 -52.22
CA TYR A 528 7.19 -6.14 -52.95
C TYR A 528 7.93 -7.41 -53.36
N LEU A 529 7.43 -8.56 -52.91
CA LEU A 529 7.96 -9.86 -53.27
C LEU A 529 7.14 -10.44 -54.43
N ASP A 530 7.80 -10.75 -55.54
CA ASP A 530 7.16 -11.42 -56.68
C ASP A 530 7.01 -12.92 -56.41
N LEU A 531 5.78 -13.35 -56.10
CA LEU A 531 5.46 -14.76 -55.92
C LEU A 531 5.05 -15.39 -57.26
N PRO A 532 5.58 -16.58 -57.63
CA PRO A 532 5.44 -17.18 -58.97
C PRO A 532 4.01 -17.58 -59.39
N VAL A 533 2.98 -17.27 -58.60
CA VAL A 533 1.56 -17.55 -58.88
C VAL A 533 0.64 -16.37 -58.51
N VAL A 534 1.02 -15.56 -57.53
CA VAL A 534 0.18 -14.49 -56.96
C VAL A 534 0.55 -13.11 -57.54
N GLY A 535 1.78 -12.94 -58.02
CA GLY A 535 2.32 -11.64 -58.44
C GLY A 535 3.02 -10.91 -57.30
N ALA A 536 3.16 -9.59 -57.43
CA ALA A 536 3.81 -8.73 -56.45
C ALA A 536 2.96 -8.62 -55.16
N VAL A 537 3.48 -9.16 -54.06
CA VAL A 537 2.84 -9.09 -52.74
C VAL A 537 3.63 -8.14 -51.84
N PRO A 538 2.99 -7.15 -51.21
CA PRO A 538 3.66 -6.29 -50.24
C PRO A 538 4.11 -7.14 -49.04
N THR A 539 5.40 -7.10 -48.74
CA THR A 539 6.00 -7.82 -47.62
C THR A 539 6.82 -6.87 -46.78
N ALA A 540 6.58 -6.87 -45.48
CA ALA A 540 7.34 -6.07 -44.53
C ALA A 540 7.95 -6.97 -43.47
N SER A 541 9.15 -6.63 -42.98
CA SER A 541 9.74 -7.29 -41.81
C SER A 541 8.84 -7.18 -40.58
N ALA A 542 7.99 -6.15 -40.52
CA ALA A 542 6.91 -5.97 -39.56
C ALA A 542 5.97 -7.19 -39.46
N LEU A 543 5.73 -7.94 -40.54
CA LEU A 543 4.92 -9.16 -40.51
C LEU A 543 5.56 -10.25 -39.64
N ILE A 544 6.89 -10.37 -39.64
CA ILE A 544 7.61 -11.35 -38.80
C ILE A 544 7.50 -10.95 -37.33
N PHE A 545 7.60 -9.65 -37.04
CA PHE A 545 7.34 -9.12 -35.71
C PHE A 545 5.91 -9.44 -35.24
N ASP A 546 4.91 -9.19 -36.09
CA ASP A 546 3.50 -9.52 -35.83
C ASP A 546 3.25 -11.02 -35.62
N ILE A 547 3.94 -11.89 -36.36
CA ILE A 547 3.92 -13.35 -36.15
C ILE A 547 4.49 -13.70 -34.76
N GLY A 548 5.54 -12.99 -34.32
CA GLY A 548 6.09 -13.11 -32.98
C GLY A 548 5.08 -12.72 -31.89
N VAL A 549 4.40 -11.57 -32.07
CA VAL A 549 3.31 -11.10 -31.20
C VAL A 549 2.18 -12.14 -31.15
N PHE A 550 1.71 -12.61 -32.31
CA PHE A 550 0.69 -13.64 -32.45
C PHE A 550 1.05 -14.91 -31.66
N ALA A 551 2.24 -15.46 -31.89
CA ALA A 551 2.67 -16.69 -31.24
C ALA A 551 2.73 -16.54 -29.72
N LEU A 552 3.21 -15.38 -29.24
CA LEU A 552 3.27 -15.07 -27.83
C LEU A 552 1.89 -14.97 -27.19
N VAL A 553 0.97 -14.21 -27.81
CA VAL A 553 -0.39 -14.02 -27.29
C VAL A 553 -1.14 -15.34 -27.18
N VAL A 554 -1.03 -16.20 -28.19
CA VAL A 554 -1.56 -17.57 -28.17
C VAL A 554 -0.94 -18.35 -27.01
N GLY A 555 0.39 -18.41 -26.94
CA GLY A 555 1.09 -19.18 -25.91
C GLY A 555 0.78 -18.70 -24.49
N ALA A 556 0.74 -17.39 -24.25
CA ALA A 556 0.47 -16.77 -22.96
C ALA A 556 -0.95 -17.06 -22.48
N THR A 557 -1.94 -16.85 -23.34
CA THR A 557 -3.35 -17.07 -23.02
C THR A 557 -3.63 -18.54 -22.74
N LEU A 558 -3.10 -19.44 -23.57
CA LEU A 558 -3.24 -20.87 -23.36
C LEU A 558 -2.53 -21.36 -22.10
N LEU A 559 -1.37 -20.80 -21.75
CA LEU A 559 -0.68 -21.16 -20.52
C LEU A 559 -1.52 -20.80 -19.28
N MET A 560 -2.16 -19.62 -19.28
CA MET A 560 -3.07 -19.21 -18.20
C MET A 560 -4.31 -20.11 -18.13
N LEU A 561 -4.91 -20.45 -19.28
CA LEU A 561 -6.01 -21.40 -19.36
C LEU A 561 -5.63 -22.77 -18.78
N VAL A 562 -4.52 -23.34 -19.22
CA VAL A 562 -4.00 -24.63 -18.75
C VAL A 562 -3.72 -24.60 -17.26
N ALA A 563 -3.19 -23.50 -16.73
CA ALA A 563 -2.93 -23.34 -15.30
C ALA A 563 -4.21 -23.40 -14.45
N LEU A 564 -5.30 -22.78 -14.93
CA LEU A 564 -6.62 -22.79 -14.29
C LEU A 564 -7.34 -24.13 -14.48
N ALA A 565 -7.32 -24.67 -15.70
CA ALA A 565 -8.02 -25.89 -16.05
C ALA A 565 -7.46 -27.10 -15.29
N HIS A 566 -6.14 -27.19 -15.11
CA HIS A 566 -5.52 -28.25 -14.31
C HIS A 566 -5.94 -28.27 -12.83
N GLN A 567 -6.35 -27.12 -12.26
CA GLN A 567 -6.90 -27.11 -10.90
C GLN A 567 -8.19 -27.92 -10.83
N SER A 568 -9.01 -27.88 -11.87
CA SER A 568 -10.29 -28.59 -11.92
C SER A 568 -10.13 -30.11 -11.93
N VAL A 569 -9.08 -30.59 -12.59
CA VAL A 569 -8.73 -32.02 -12.64
C VAL A 569 -8.16 -32.49 -11.30
N ARG A 570 -7.25 -31.70 -10.70
CA ARG A 570 -6.62 -32.04 -9.41
C ARG A 570 -7.61 -32.04 -8.26
N GLY A 571 -8.53 -31.07 -8.21
CA GLY A 571 -9.57 -30.98 -7.18
C GLY A 571 -10.47 -32.22 -7.15
N ARG A 572 -10.83 -32.76 -8.32
CA ARG A 572 -11.62 -34.01 -8.42
C ARG A 572 -10.89 -35.23 -7.87
N ARG A 573 -9.57 -35.33 -8.04
CA ARG A 573 -8.76 -36.46 -7.53
C ARG A 573 -8.57 -36.44 -6.02
N ALA A 574 -8.73 -35.28 -5.37
CA ALA A 574 -8.58 -35.12 -3.93
C ALA A 574 -9.85 -35.46 -3.12
N MET A 575 -10.98 -35.70 -3.79
CA MET A 575 -12.21 -36.13 -3.09
C MET A 575 -12.08 -37.57 -2.57
N PRO A 576 -12.54 -37.86 -1.33
CA PRO A 576 -12.65 -39.22 -0.84
C PRO A 576 -13.50 -40.07 -1.79
N ARG A 577 -13.04 -41.29 -2.08
CA ARG A 577 -13.79 -42.24 -2.91
C ARG A 577 -15.11 -42.56 -2.17
N PRO A 578 -16.27 -42.60 -2.86
CA PRO A 578 -17.50 -43.00 -2.20
C PRO A 578 -17.34 -44.40 -1.59
N PRO A 579 -17.88 -44.65 -0.38
CA PRO A 579 -17.77 -45.95 0.26
C PRO A 579 -18.38 -47.02 -0.65
N THR A 580 -17.65 -48.12 -0.78
CA THR A 580 -18.06 -49.31 -1.52
C THR A 580 -19.37 -49.88 -0.95
N PRO A 581 -20.14 -50.66 -1.72
CA PRO A 581 -21.38 -51.29 -1.22
C PRO A 581 -21.15 -52.10 0.07
N ALA A 582 -19.98 -52.71 0.21
CA ALA A 582 -19.56 -53.41 1.43
C ALA A 582 -19.35 -52.45 2.61
N GLU A 583 -18.67 -51.31 2.39
CA GLU A 583 -18.48 -50.28 3.42
C GLU A 583 -19.80 -49.61 3.83
N ARG A 584 -20.76 -49.46 2.89
CA ARG A 584 -22.11 -48.97 3.18
C ARG A 584 -22.91 -49.96 4.03
N ALA A 585 -22.76 -51.26 3.79
CA ALA A 585 -23.40 -52.29 4.61
C ALA A 585 -22.83 -52.27 6.04
N THR A 586 -21.52 -52.10 6.22
CA THR A 586 -20.92 -51.99 7.56
C THR A 586 -21.27 -50.69 8.29
N LEU A 587 -21.45 -49.57 7.58
CA LEU A 587 -21.91 -48.32 8.18
C LEU A 587 -23.38 -48.39 8.61
N ALA A 588 -24.23 -49.08 7.83
CA ALA A 588 -25.64 -49.31 8.18
C ALA A 588 -25.83 -50.31 9.33
N MET A 589 -24.88 -51.23 9.54
CA MET A 589 -24.91 -52.20 10.65
C MET A 589 -24.27 -51.69 11.95
N GLY A 590 -23.74 -50.46 11.97
CA GLY A 590 -23.17 -49.83 13.17
C GLY A 590 -24.09 -48.86 13.88
N GLU A 591 -25.33 -48.67 13.40
CA GLU A 591 -26.35 -47.80 13.99
C GLU A 591 -27.51 -48.55 14.67
N ASP A 592 -27.42 -49.88 14.79
CA ASP A 592 -28.25 -50.72 15.69
C ASP A 592 -27.35 -51.34 16.77
#